data_AF-A0A2T5Y9W3-F1
#
_entry.id   AF-A0A2T5Y9W3-F1
#
_cell.length_a   1.000
_cell.length_b   1.000
_cell.length_c   1.000
_cell.angle_alpha   90.00
_cell.angle_beta   90.00
_cell.angle_gamma   90.00
#
_symmetry.space_group_name_H-M   'P 1'
#
loop_
_entity.id
_entity.type
_entity.pdbx_description
1 polymer ?
#
loop_
_entity_poly.entity_id
_entity_poly.type
_entity_poly.pdbx_seq_one_letter_code
_entity_poly.pdbx_strand_id
1 'polypeptide(L)'
;MKYVAYYRVSTKKQGQSGLGLESQREMVKGFLKAGDTLLAEHIEVESGKRNDRPELEAAIALAKGEQAQLLIAKLDRLSRNAGFIFKLRDSHVDFLAVDMPDANTLTIGIFAVLAQHERELISTRTRAALQQKKLQGFALGTPENLTHGARTKGLQVRQENAASHKANRQATELIQMYREKGMTYQQIADRLNSHGFTTRRGKKFFAITVQRLHIRQGQLQTDALTSPE
;
A
#
# COMPACT_ATOMS: atom_id res chain seq x y z
N MET A 1 -20.03 23.18 17.15
CA MET A 1 -19.30 22.85 15.91
C MET A 1 -19.45 21.36 15.59
N LYS A 2 -19.27 20.95 14.32
CA LYS A 2 -19.32 19.53 13.94
C LYS A 2 -17.91 18.95 13.92
N TYR A 3 -17.74 17.75 14.46
CA TYR A 3 -16.46 17.06 14.51
C TYR A 3 -16.55 15.62 14.01
N VAL A 4 -15.46 15.12 13.46
CA VAL A 4 -15.24 13.70 13.17
C VAL A 4 -14.01 13.26 13.95
N ALA A 5 -14.11 12.22 14.78
CA ALA A 5 -12.98 11.75 15.56
C ALA A 5 -12.25 10.61 14.85
N TYR A 6 -10.92 10.65 14.91
CA TYR A 6 -10.05 9.59 14.42
C TYR A 6 -9.14 9.07 15.54
N TYR A 7 -9.16 7.75 15.72
CA TYR A 7 -8.40 7.04 16.74
C TYR A 7 -7.48 6.00 16.11
N ARG A 8 -6.39 5.68 16.80
CA ARG A 8 -5.48 4.61 16.37
C ARG A 8 -5.11 3.67 17.51
N VAL A 9 -5.09 2.37 17.22
CA VAL A 9 -4.60 1.33 18.14
C VAL A 9 -3.57 0.43 17.46
N SER A 10 -2.49 0.11 18.19
CA SER A 10 -1.43 -0.81 17.75
C SER A 10 -1.79 -2.24 18.13
N THR A 11 -2.19 -3.05 17.16
CA THR A 11 -2.53 -4.49 17.27
C THR A 11 -3.74 -4.88 18.13
N LYS A 12 -4.43 -5.96 17.71
CA LYS A 12 -5.58 -6.56 18.41
C LYS A 12 -5.34 -6.88 19.90
N LYS A 13 -4.09 -7.10 20.33
CA LYS A 13 -3.73 -7.38 21.74
C LYS A 13 -3.79 -6.16 22.67
N GLN A 14 -3.55 -4.94 22.18
CA GLN A 14 -3.79 -3.71 22.97
C GLN A 14 -5.24 -3.24 22.89
N GLY A 15 -5.98 -3.64 21.85
CA GLY A 15 -7.44 -3.49 21.82
C GLY A 15 -8.14 -4.23 22.97
N GLN A 16 -7.57 -5.34 23.44
CA GLN A 16 -8.11 -6.13 24.55
C GLN A 16 -7.91 -5.50 25.94
N SER A 17 -6.98 -4.57 26.11
CA SER A 17 -6.77 -3.88 27.40
C SER A 17 -7.61 -2.60 27.53
N GLY A 18 -8.18 -2.06 26.45
CA GLY A 18 -9.04 -0.86 26.44
C GLY A 18 -8.33 0.48 26.75
N LEU A 19 -7.25 0.45 27.53
CA LEU A 19 -6.56 1.63 28.09
C LEU A 19 -6.06 2.64 27.05
N GLY A 20 -5.68 2.19 25.85
CA GLY A 20 -5.18 3.08 24.80
C GLY A 20 -6.28 3.79 24.01
N LEU A 21 -7.43 3.15 23.79
CA LEU A 21 -8.55 3.71 23.04
C LEU A 21 -9.46 4.54 23.95
N GLU A 22 -9.73 4.05 25.16
CA GLU A 22 -10.55 4.76 26.14
C GLU A 22 -9.88 6.08 26.54
N SER A 23 -8.56 6.11 26.78
CA SER A 23 -7.84 7.37 27.00
C SER A 23 -7.98 8.34 25.82
N GLN A 24 -7.97 7.84 24.57
CA GLN A 24 -8.17 8.69 23.39
C GLN A 24 -9.59 9.24 23.30
N ARG A 25 -10.59 8.42 23.60
CA ARG A 25 -11.99 8.84 23.68
C ARG A 25 -12.22 9.86 24.78
N GLU A 26 -11.62 9.67 25.94
CA GLU A 26 -11.70 10.64 27.05
C GLU A 26 -11.07 11.98 26.69
N MET A 27 -9.91 11.99 26.01
CA MET A 27 -9.31 13.23 25.53
C MET A 27 -10.23 13.96 24.53
N VAL A 28 -10.80 13.24 23.56
CA VAL A 28 -11.75 13.85 22.60
C VAL A 28 -13.02 14.33 23.30
N LYS A 29 -13.61 13.53 24.20
CA LYS A 29 -14.78 13.93 24.97
C LYS A 29 -14.52 15.15 25.85
N GLY A 30 -13.35 15.23 26.48
CA GLY A 30 -12.94 16.38 27.29
C GLY A 30 -12.68 17.64 26.47
N PHE A 31 -12.37 17.49 25.17
CA PHE A 31 -12.20 18.62 24.26
C PHE A 31 -13.55 19.20 23.77
N LEU A 32 -14.58 18.36 23.61
CA LEU A 32 -15.90 18.78 23.14
C LEU A 32 -16.59 19.68 24.17
N LYS A 33 -17.11 20.83 23.72
CA LYS A 33 -17.85 21.78 24.55
C LYS A 33 -19.36 21.57 24.44
N ALA A 34 -20.13 22.17 25.36
CA ALA A 34 -21.59 22.21 25.24
C ALA A 34 -22.00 22.91 23.94
N GLY A 35 -22.70 22.20 23.04
CA GLY A 35 -23.07 22.67 21.70
C GLY A 35 -22.21 22.11 20.55
N ASP A 36 -21.20 21.30 20.87
CA ASP A 36 -20.44 20.55 19.87
C ASP A 36 -21.12 19.20 19.54
N THR A 37 -20.98 18.77 18.30
CA THR A 37 -21.57 17.53 17.78
C THR A 37 -20.48 16.66 17.18
N LEU A 38 -20.31 15.47 17.75
CA LEU A 38 -19.46 14.43 17.18
C LEU A 38 -20.27 13.59 16.20
N LEU A 39 -19.95 13.68 14.91
CA LEU A 39 -20.70 13.01 13.84
C LEU A 39 -20.38 11.52 13.74
N ALA A 40 -19.09 11.17 13.86
CA ALA A 40 -18.61 9.80 13.74
C ALA A 40 -17.27 9.60 14.45
N GLU A 41 -17.02 8.35 14.80
CA GLU A 41 -15.75 7.85 15.33
C GLU A 41 -15.14 6.85 14.34
N HIS A 42 -13.91 7.10 13.87
CA HIS A 42 -13.16 6.21 13.02
C HIS A 42 -11.98 5.61 13.80
N ILE A 43 -11.86 4.27 13.80
CA ILE A 43 -10.86 3.56 14.59
C ILE A 43 -9.93 2.77 13.66
N GLU A 44 -8.70 3.23 13.54
CA GLU A 44 -7.68 2.56 12.73
C GLU A 44 -6.92 1.51 13.55
N VAL A 45 -6.91 0.28 13.04
CA VAL A 45 -6.18 -0.83 13.64
C VAL A 45 -4.91 -1.09 12.83
N GLU A 46 -3.77 -0.58 13.31
CA GLU A 46 -2.50 -0.76 12.61
C GLU A 46 -1.94 -2.17 12.88
N SER A 47 -1.82 -2.97 11.82
CA SER A 47 -1.01 -4.19 11.81
C SER A 47 0.31 -3.87 11.10
N GLY A 48 1.46 -4.22 11.69
CA GLY A 48 2.78 -3.84 11.17
C GLY A 48 3.13 -4.33 9.75
N LYS A 49 2.19 -4.95 9.03
CA LYS A 49 2.33 -5.40 7.64
C LYS A 49 1.66 -4.50 6.61
N ARG A 50 0.73 -3.59 6.97
CA ARG A 50 -0.01 -2.76 6.00
C ARG A 50 0.01 -1.28 6.41
N ASN A 51 0.36 -0.43 5.46
CA ASN A 51 0.33 1.04 5.60
C ASN A 51 -0.94 1.66 5.01
N ASP A 52 -1.86 0.84 4.48
CA ASP A 52 -3.15 1.30 4.00
C ASP A 52 -3.97 1.79 5.21
N ARG A 53 -4.59 2.97 5.09
CA ARG A 53 -5.35 3.63 6.18
C ARG A 53 -6.76 4.00 5.71
N PRO A 54 -7.63 3.00 5.52
CA PRO A 54 -8.97 3.23 4.99
C PRO A 54 -9.83 4.06 5.95
N GLU A 55 -9.66 3.90 7.27
CA GLU A 55 -10.46 4.63 8.26
C GLU A 55 -10.09 6.11 8.31
N LEU A 56 -8.80 6.43 8.11
CA LEU A 56 -8.38 7.82 7.98
C LEU A 56 -8.98 8.47 6.73
N GLU A 57 -8.99 7.76 5.60
CA GLU A 57 -9.53 8.27 4.35
C GLU A 57 -11.05 8.47 4.45
N ALA A 58 -11.76 7.55 5.09
CA ALA A 58 -13.18 7.69 5.41
C ALA A 58 -13.45 8.88 6.33
N ALA A 59 -12.65 9.06 7.40
CA ALA A 59 -12.78 10.18 8.32
C ALA A 59 -12.57 11.54 7.62
N ILE A 60 -11.54 11.64 6.77
CA ILE A 60 -11.26 12.85 5.97
C ILE A 60 -12.41 13.13 5.00
N ALA A 61 -12.93 12.11 4.31
CA ALA A 61 -14.03 12.26 3.36
C ALA A 61 -15.31 12.75 4.05
N LEU A 62 -15.65 12.16 5.20
CA LEU A 62 -16.80 12.55 6.00
C LEU A 62 -16.65 13.96 6.55
N ALA A 63 -15.49 14.29 7.11
CA ALA A 63 -15.20 15.63 7.64
C ALA A 63 -15.39 16.70 6.55
N LYS A 64 -14.89 16.47 5.33
CA LYS A 64 -15.09 17.37 4.20
C LYS A 64 -16.54 17.48 3.75
N GLY A 65 -17.25 16.35 3.64
CA GLY A 65 -18.64 16.33 3.19
C GLY A 65 -19.58 17.08 4.13
N GLU A 66 -19.32 16.98 5.43
CA GLU A 66 -20.15 17.57 6.48
C GLU A 66 -19.67 18.96 6.96
N GLN A 67 -18.61 19.50 6.35
CA GLN A 67 -17.92 20.71 6.80
C GLN A 67 -17.56 20.65 8.30
N ALA A 68 -17.11 19.48 8.74
CA ALA A 68 -16.74 19.19 10.10
C ALA A 68 -15.20 19.20 10.26
N GLN A 69 -14.74 19.50 11.48
CA GLN A 69 -13.31 19.46 11.80
C GLN A 69 -12.90 18.05 12.24
N LEU A 70 -11.76 17.57 11.73
CA LEU A 70 -11.22 16.26 12.07
C LEU A 70 -10.45 16.33 13.41
N LEU A 71 -10.95 15.67 14.44
CA LEU A 71 -10.27 15.54 15.73
C LEU A 71 -9.37 14.31 15.75
N ILE A 72 -8.08 14.53 16.01
CA ILE A 72 -7.08 13.47 16.17
C ILE A 72 -6.69 13.43 17.64
N ALA A 73 -6.96 12.33 18.33
CA ALA A 73 -6.72 12.26 19.78
C ALA A 73 -5.24 12.37 20.16
N LYS A 74 -4.35 11.73 19.38
CA LYS A 74 -2.91 11.70 19.64
C LYS A 74 -2.05 11.69 18.37
N LEU A 75 -1.22 12.71 18.19
CA LEU A 75 -0.32 12.89 17.06
C LEU A 75 1.04 12.19 17.27
N ASP A 76 1.49 11.96 18.50
CA ASP A 76 2.77 11.30 18.85
C ASP A 76 2.98 9.93 18.18
N ARG A 77 1.89 9.17 18.09
CA ARG A 77 1.83 7.83 17.50
C ARG A 77 1.61 7.89 15.99
N LEU A 78 1.02 8.97 15.47
CA LEU A 78 0.68 9.11 14.06
C LEU A 78 1.78 9.83 13.24
N SER A 79 2.52 10.73 13.87
CA SER A 79 3.58 11.58 13.29
C SER A 79 4.86 10.83 12.91
N ARG A 80 5.13 9.68 13.54
CA ARG A 80 6.24 8.80 13.15
C ARG A 80 6.12 8.25 11.72
N ASN A 81 4.94 8.37 11.11
CA ASN A 81 4.75 8.08 9.71
C ASN A 81 4.61 9.39 8.93
N ALA A 82 5.70 9.84 8.30
CA ALA A 82 5.70 11.03 7.45
C ALA A 82 4.55 11.02 6.42
N GLY A 83 4.18 9.85 5.90
CA GLY A 83 3.07 9.70 4.96
C GLY A 83 1.70 10.09 5.53
N PHE A 84 1.48 9.91 6.83
CA PHE A 84 0.25 10.37 7.50
C PHE A 84 0.15 11.89 7.51
N ILE A 85 1.24 12.53 7.92
CA ILE A 85 1.33 13.99 8.01
C ILE A 85 1.16 14.62 6.63
N PHE A 86 1.80 14.05 5.60
CA PHE A 86 1.60 14.48 4.22
C PHE A 86 0.15 14.28 3.76
N LYS A 87 -0.48 13.13 4.03
CA LYS A 87 -1.88 12.90 3.69
C LYS A 87 -2.82 13.93 4.32
N LEU A 88 -2.63 14.26 5.60
CA LEU A 88 -3.44 15.28 6.27
C LEU A 88 -3.26 16.65 5.61
N ARG A 89 -2.01 17.07 5.39
CA ARG A 89 -1.68 18.33 4.71
C ARG A 89 -2.31 18.38 3.31
N ASP A 90 -2.08 17.36 2.50
CA ASP A 90 -2.54 17.29 1.11
C ASP A 90 -4.07 17.14 1.02
N SER A 91 -4.70 16.65 2.09
CA SER A 91 -6.16 16.59 2.16
C SER A 91 -6.81 17.96 2.34
N HIS A 92 -6.12 19.00 2.82
CA HIS A 92 -6.73 20.32 3.08
C HIS A 92 -7.98 20.24 3.98
N VAL A 93 -8.08 19.22 4.83
CA VAL A 93 -9.15 19.12 5.85
C VAL A 93 -8.74 19.97 7.05
N ASP A 94 -9.69 20.69 7.64
CA ASP A 94 -9.46 21.30 8.94
C ASP A 94 -9.36 20.19 9.97
N PHE A 95 -8.21 20.07 10.63
CA PHE A 95 -8.01 19.10 11.68
C PHE A 95 -7.41 19.76 12.92
N LEU A 96 -7.63 19.13 14.07
CA LEU A 96 -7.06 19.53 15.34
C LEU A 96 -6.55 18.29 16.07
N ALA A 97 -5.31 18.36 16.54
CA ALA A 97 -4.73 17.35 17.40
C ALA A 97 -5.01 17.70 18.86
N VAL A 98 -5.72 16.84 19.57
CA VAL A 98 -6.15 17.13 20.96
C VAL A 98 -4.94 17.14 21.92
N ASP A 99 -3.93 16.31 21.65
CA ASP A 99 -2.67 16.29 22.40
C ASP A 99 -1.73 17.45 22.06
N MET A 100 -1.99 18.16 20.96
CA MET A 100 -1.23 19.32 20.54
C MET A 100 -2.14 20.37 19.86
N PRO A 101 -2.99 21.08 20.63
CA PRO A 101 -4.01 21.98 20.07
C PRO A 101 -3.44 23.10 19.21
N ASP A 102 -2.20 23.52 19.49
CA ASP A 102 -1.48 24.56 18.75
C ASP A 102 -0.81 24.05 17.45
N ALA A 103 -0.94 22.75 17.14
CA ALA A 103 -0.38 22.15 15.93
C ALA A 103 -1.16 22.59 14.69
N ASN A 104 -0.85 23.78 14.19
CA ASN A 104 -1.35 24.29 12.93
C ASN A 104 -0.69 23.58 11.72
N THR A 105 -1.21 23.84 10.52
CA THR A 105 -0.73 23.27 9.25
C THR A 105 0.78 23.48 9.03
N LEU A 106 1.33 24.61 9.49
CA LEU A 106 2.76 24.92 9.38
C LEU A 106 3.61 24.00 10.27
N THR A 107 3.27 23.89 11.55
CA THR A 107 3.95 23.02 12.52
C THR A 107 3.96 21.57 12.03
N ILE A 108 2.84 21.12 11.47
CA ILE A 108 2.67 19.80 10.88
C ILE A 108 3.54 19.62 9.63
N GLY A 109 3.62 20.64 8.76
CA GLY A 109 4.53 20.64 7.63
C GLY A 109 6.00 20.50 8.04
N ILE A 110 6.43 21.20 9.08
CA ILE A 110 7.79 21.11 9.62
C ILE A 110 8.06 19.69 10.15
N PHE A 111 7.14 19.11 10.92
CA PHE A 111 7.26 17.73 11.39
C PHE A 111 7.33 16.72 10.23
N ALA A 112 6.58 16.95 9.15
CA ALA A 112 6.63 16.11 7.96
C ALA A 112 8.03 16.09 7.34
N VAL A 113 8.64 17.27 7.20
CA VAL A 113 9.99 17.45 6.64
C VAL A 113 11.04 16.82 7.53
N LEU A 114 10.96 17.02 8.86
CA LEU A 114 11.88 16.41 9.82
C LEU A 114 11.78 14.89 9.81
N ALA A 115 10.56 14.33 9.79
CA ALA A 115 10.34 12.89 9.72
C ALA A 115 10.86 12.28 8.41
N GLN A 116 10.70 13.00 7.29
CA GLN A 116 11.25 12.58 6.00
C GLN A 116 12.78 12.56 6.03
N HIS A 117 13.41 13.62 6.54
CA HIS A 117 14.85 13.71 6.68
C HIS A 117 15.42 12.60 7.59
N GLU A 118 14.77 12.32 8.72
CA GLU A 118 15.17 11.21 9.60
C GLU A 118 15.10 9.86 8.87
N ARG A 119 14.04 9.62 8.10
CA ARG A 119 13.88 8.39 7.31
C ARG A 119 14.97 8.23 6.26
N GLU A 120 15.33 9.31 5.58
CA GLU A 120 16.42 9.33 4.60
C GLU A 120 17.78 9.08 5.25
N LEU A 121 18.04 9.67 6.42
CA LEU A 121 19.26 9.43 7.19
C LEU A 121 19.36 7.98 7.65
N ILE A 122 18.29 7.40 8.19
CA ILE A 122 18.26 5.98 8.59
C ILE A 122 18.55 5.10 7.38
N SER A 123 17.87 5.34 6.25
CA SER A 123 18.10 4.57 5.02
C SER A 123 19.56 4.66 4.54
N THR A 124 20.14 5.85 4.59
CA THR A 124 21.53 6.11 4.19
C THR A 124 22.50 5.41 5.12
N ARG A 125 22.33 5.52 6.44
CA ARG A 125 23.15 4.84 7.45
C ARG A 125 23.05 3.32 7.33
N THR A 126 21.85 2.77 7.15
CA THR A 126 21.66 1.33 6.95
C THR A 126 22.35 0.85 5.68
N ARG A 127 22.22 1.57 4.56
CA ARG A 127 22.92 1.24 3.31
C ARG A 127 24.44 1.26 3.48
N ALA A 128 24.97 2.29 4.12
CA ALA A 128 26.41 2.40 4.41
C ALA A 128 26.88 1.23 5.31
N ALA A 129 26.15 0.92 6.38
CA ALA A 129 26.48 -0.19 7.28
C ALA A 129 26.44 -1.55 6.55
N LEU A 130 25.44 -1.79 5.70
CA LEU A 130 25.35 -3.02 4.90
C LEU A 130 26.49 -3.12 3.87
N GLN A 131 26.87 -2.00 3.24
CA GLN A 131 28.01 -1.96 2.32
C GLN A 131 29.32 -2.30 3.03
N GLN A 132 29.56 -1.72 4.21
CA GLN A 132 30.74 -2.03 5.03
C GLN A 132 30.77 -3.49 5.45
N LYS A 133 29.63 -4.04 5.92
CA LYS A 133 29.52 -5.48 6.23
C LYS A 133 29.83 -6.36 5.01
N LYS A 134 29.37 -5.97 3.82
CA LYS A 134 29.67 -6.71 2.58
C LYS A 134 31.16 -6.64 2.22
N LEU A 135 31.81 -5.49 2.39
CA LEU A 135 33.26 -5.33 2.19
C LEU A 135 34.08 -6.17 3.19
N GLN A 136 33.57 -6.34 4.41
CA GLN A 136 34.12 -7.25 5.43
C GLN A 136 33.85 -8.73 5.13
N GLY A 137 33.31 -9.07 3.94
CA GLY A 137 33.06 -10.45 3.52
C GLY A 137 31.78 -11.08 4.07
N PHE A 138 30.94 -10.32 4.79
CA PHE A 138 29.69 -10.84 5.33
C PHE A 138 28.66 -11.06 4.20
N ALA A 139 28.16 -12.29 4.07
CA ALA A 139 27.08 -12.63 3.15
C ALA A 139 25.76 -12.04 3.67
N LEU A 140 25.18 -11.10 2.91
CA LEU A 140 23.89 -10.49 3.24
C LEU A 140 22.73 -11.39 2.80
N GLY A 141 21.71 -11.49 3.64
CA GLY A 141 20.54 -12.35 3.44
C GLY A 141 20.56 -13.57 4.35
N THR A 142 19.46 -14.31 4.39
CA THR A 142 19.35 -15.61 5.08
C THR A 142 18.97 -16.65 4.02
N PRO A 143 19.95 -17.28 3.35
CA PRO A 143 19.71 -18.32 2.36
C PRO A 143 18.83 -19.46 2.89
N GLU A 144 18.84 -19.70 4.20
CA GLU A 144 18.04 -20.68 4.91
C GLU A 144 16.52 -20.39 4.79
N ASN A 145 16.14 -19.12 4.65
CA ASN A 145 14.75 -18.71 4.43
C ASN A 145 14.27 -18.94 2.98
N LEU A 146 15.17 -19.24 2.03
CA LEU A 146 14.83 -19.60 0.64
C LEU A 146 14.57 -21.10 0.51
N THR A 147 13.71 -21.65 1.37
CA THR A 147 13.28 -23.05 1.30
C THR A 147 12.61 -23.36 -0.03
N HIS A 148 12.57 -24.65 -0.42
CA HIS A 148 11.87 -25.07 -1.64
C HIS A 148 10.40 -24.55 -1.66
N GLY A 149 9.71 -24.64 -0.51
CA GLY A 149 8.35 -24.12 -0.35
C GLY A 149 8.23 -22.59 -0.51
N ALA A 150 9.23 -21.82 -0.07
CA ALA A 150 9.24 -20.37 -0.28
C ALA A 150 9.49 -20.01 -1.77
N ARG A 151 10.36 -20.77 -2.44
CA ARG A 151 10.66 -20.59 -3.88
C ARG A 151 9.44 -20.92 -4.75
N THR A 152 8.75 -22.04 -4.47
CA THR A 152 7.54 -22.42 -5.20
C THR A 152 6.42 -21.42 -5.00
N LYS A 153 6.16 -20.97 -3.77
CA LYS A 153 5.19 -19.89 -3.49
C LYS A 153 5.56 -18.59 -4.22
N GLY A 154 6.84 -18.21 -4.22
CA GLY A 154 7.33 -17.04 -4.95
C GLY A 154 7.13 -17.17 -6.46
N LEU A 155 7.33 -18.36 -7.03
CA LEU A 155 7.06 -18.66 -8.43
C LEU A 155 5.56 -18.57 -8.75
N GLN A 156 4.72 -19.19 -7.92
CA GLN A 156 3.26 -19.18 -8.07
C GLN A 156 2.71 -17.75 -8.05
N VAL A 157 3.08 -16.94 -7.05
CA VAL A 157 2.65 -15.53 -6.97
C VAL A 157 3.12 -14.73 -8.19
N ARG A 158 4.35 -14.95 -8.67
CA ARG A 158 4.85 -14.28 -9.89
C ARG A 158 4.06 -14.69 -11.12
N GLN A 159 3.73 -15.97 -11.22
CA GLN A 159 2.90 -16.50 -12.28
C GLN A 159 1.50 -15.87 -12.19
N GLU A 160 0.76 -16.03 -11.09
CA GLU A 160 -0.58 -15.46 -10.90
C GLU A 160 -0.63 -13.98 -11.25
N ASN A 161 0.30 -13.17 -10.72
CA ASN A 161 0.39 -11.74 -11.04
C ASN A 161 0.64 -11.44 -12.52
N ALA A 162 1.36 -12.31 -13.23
CA ALA A 162 1.56 -12.17 -14.67
C ALA A 162 0.32 -12.58 -15.47
N ALA A 163 -0.53 -13.47 -14.94
CA ALA A 163 -1.78 -13.87 -15.62
C ALA A 163 -2.92 -12.88 -15.38
N SER A 164 -3.06 -12.35 -14.15
CA SER A 164 -4.17 -11.45 -13.79
C SER A 164 -4.00 -10.02 -14.30
N HIS A 165 -2.76 -9.61 -14.62
CA HIS A 165 -2.49 -8.25 -15.06
C HIS A 165 -3.21 -7.89 -16.35
N LYS A 166 -3.97 -6.79 -16.36
CA LYS A 166 -4.82 -6.35 -17.48
C LYS A 166 -4.07 -6.35 -18.82
N ALA A 167 -2.88 -5.74 -18.87
CA ALA A 167 -2.09 -5.67 -20.10
C ALA A 167 -1.67 -7.04 -20.64
N ASN A 168 -1.40 -8.00 -19.74
CA ASN A 168 -1.06 -9.35 -20.16
C ASN A 168 -2.30 -10.14 -20.59
N ARG A 169 -3.46 -9.98 -19.91
CA ARG A 169 -4.72 -10.60 -20.35
C ARG A 169 -5.12 -10.18 -21.76
N GLN A 170 -5.12 -8.87 -22.02
CA GLN A 170 -5.42 -8.31 -23.33
C GLN A 170 -4.43 -8.79 -24.40
N ALA A 171 -3.13 -8.81 -24.07
CA ALA A 171 -2.13 -9.36 -24.98
C ALA A 171 -2.37 -10.85 -25.26
N THR A 172 -2.66 -11.67 -24.23
CA THR A 172 -2.89 -13.10 -24.37
C THR A 172 -4.06 -13.43 -25.31
N GLU A 173 -5.19 -12.72 -25.22
CA GLU A 173 -6.33 -12.89 -26.14
C GLU A 173 -5.95 -12.59 -27.59
N LEU A 174 -5.20 -11.50 -27.82
CA LEU A 174 -4.70 -11.13 -29.15
C LEU A 174 -3.70 -12.16 -29.68
N ILE A 175 -2.82 -12.67 -28.82
CA ILE A 175 -1.83 -13.68 -29.16
C ILE A 175 -2.53 -14.94 -29.66
N GLN A 176 -3.59 -15.38 -28.96
CA GLN A 176 -4.39 -16.54 -29.36
C GLN A 176 -4.99 -16.36 -30.76
N MET A 177 -5.70 -15.24 -30.99
CA MET A 177 -6.30 -14.94 -32.28
C MET A 177 -5.27 -14.89 -33.41
N TYR A 178 -4.08 -14.34 -33.17
CA TYR A 178 -3.04 -14.29 -34.20
C TYR A 178 -2.36 -15.64 -34.44
N ARG A 179 -2.26 -16.49 -33.40
CA ARG A 179 -1.76 -17.85 -33.55
C ARG A 179 -2.71 -18.74 -34.34
N GLU A 180 -4.02 -18.61 -34.14
CA GLU A 180 -5.03 -19.29 -34.95
C GLU A 180 -4.99 -18.86 -36.42
N LYS A 181 -4.61 -17.60 -36.68
CA LYS A 181 -4.33 -17.07 -38.04
C LYS A 181 -2.97 -17.48 -38.60
N GLY A 182 -2.21 -18.35 -37.92
CA GLY A 182 -0.94 -18.90 -38.39
C GLY A 182 0.27 -17.97 -38.23
N MET A 183 0.16 -16.83 -37.54
CA MET A 183 1.29 -15.91 -37.37
C MET A 183 2.37 -16.50 -36.45
N THR A 184 3.64 -16.20 -36.75
CA THR A 184 4.76 -16.57 -35.87
C THR A 184 4.79 -15.70 -34.61
N TYR A 185 5.40 -16.20 -33.53
CA TYR A 185 5.53 -15.42 -32.29
C TYR A 185 6.28 -14.10 -32.46
N GLN A 186 7.20 -14.02 -33.43
CA GLN A 186 7.91 -12.80 -33.75
C GLN A 186 6.98 -11.77 -34.39
N GLN A 187 6.21 -12.16 -35.42
CA GLN A 187 5.22 -11.29 -36.05
C GLN A 187 4.17 -10.79 -35.05
N ILE A 188 3.74 -11.66 -34.12
CA ILE A 188 2.81 -11.29 -33.06
C ILE A 188 3.42 -10.26 -32.12
N ALA A 189 4.68 -10.45 -31.70
CA ALA A 189 5.38 -9.49 -30.86
C ALA A 189 5.48 -8.11 -31.53
N ASP A 190 5.84 -8.08 -32.81
CA ASP A 190 5.96 -6.84 -33.59
C ASP A 190 4.59 -6.16 -33.76
N ARG A 191 3.53 -6.94 -33.95
CA ARG A 191 2.15 -6.42 -34.04
C ARG A 191 1.65 -5.85 -32.70
N LEU A 192 1.89 -6.55 -31.59
CA LEU A 192 1.55 -6.04 -30.26
C LEU A 192 2.29 -4.73 -29.97
N ASN A 193 3.59 -4.69 -30.25
CA ASN A 193 4.42 -3.50 -30.00
C ASN A 193 3.99 -2.31 -30.87
N SER A 194 3.67 -2.54 -32.15
CA SER A 194 3.22 -1.46 -33.06
C SER A 194 1.85 -0.89 -32.69
N HIS A 195 0.98 -1.69 -32.05
CA HIS A 195 -0.33 -1.24 -31.56
C HIS A 195 -0.26 -0.69 -30.12
N GLY A 196 0.94 -0.45 -29.57
CA GLY A 196 1.13 0.19 -28.27
C GLY A 196 0.94 -0.74 -27.06
N PHE A 197 0.82 -2.06 -27.25
CA PHE A 197 0.75 -3.00 -26.13
C PHE A 197 2.11 -3.12 -25.45
N THR A 198 2.09 -3.10 -24.12
CA THR A 198 3.28 -3.30 -23.30
C THR A 198 3.07 -4.40 -22.26
N THR A 199 4.16 -5.05 -21.87
CA THR A 199 4.14 -6.05 -20.79
C THR A 199 3.76 -5.40 -19.46
N ARG A 200 3.41 -6.19 -18.44
CA ARG A 200 3.20 -5.71 -17.06
C ARG A 200 4.26 -4.71 -16.55
N ARG A 201 5.52 -4.81 -17.00
CA ARG A 201 6.62 -3.93 -16.58
C ARG A 201 6.80 -2.68 -17.48
N GLY A 202 5.85 -2.41 -18.39
CA GLY A 202 5.95 -1.32 -19.35
C GLY A 202 6.99 -1.55 -20.46
N LYS A 203 7.44 -2.79 -20.66
CA LYS A 203 8.44 -3.14 -21.69
C LYS A 203 7.78 -3.72 -22.94
N LYS A 204 8.49 -3.64 -24.08
CA LYS A 204 8.10 -4.28 -25.35
C LYS A 204 7.96 -5.80 -25.18
N PHE A 205 7.06 -6.39 -25.97
CA PHE A 205 6.95 -7.83 -26.14
C PHE A 205 8.06 -8.36 -27.03
N PHE A 206 8.61 -9.51 -26.66
CA PHE A 206 9.52 -10.30 -27.50
C PHE A 206 8.86 -11.65 -27.81
N ALA A 207 9.26 -12.30 -28.90
CA ALA A 207 8.76 -13.61 -29.31
C ALA A 207 8.68 -14.63 -28.15
N ILE A 208 9.72 -14.71 -27.31
CA ILE A 208 9.74 -15.63 -26.15
C ILE A 208 8.70 -15.28 -25.09
N THR A 209 8.38 -13.98 -24.92
CA THR A 209 7.36 -13.54 -23.96
C THR A 209 5.96 -13.87 -24.49
N VAL A 210 5.75 -13.66 -25.79
CA VAL A 210 4.52 -14.06 -26.49
C VAL A 210 4.29 -15.56 -26.39
N GLN A 211 5.31 -16.36 -26.70
CA GLN A 211 5.24 -17.82 -26.60
C GLN A 211 4.88 -18.29 -25.18
N ARG A 212 5.54 -17.71 -24.16
CA ARG A 212 5.26 -18.04 -22.74
C ARG A 212 3.82 -17.70 -22.35
N LEU A 213 3.27 -16.59 -22.84
CA LEU A 213 1.87 -16.23 -22.57
C LEU A 213 0.89 -17.19 -23.25
N HIS A 214 1.17 -17.56 -24.51
CA HIS A 214 0.35 -18.50 -25.26
C HIS A 214 0.33 -19.91 -24.66
N ILE A 215 1.50 -20.51 -24.38
CA ILE A 215 1.61 -21.84 -23.77
C ILE A 215 0.88 -21.88 -22.42
N ARG A 216 1.04 -20.81 -21.64
CA ARG A 216 0.44 -20.71 -20.32
C ARG A 216 -1.08 -20.59 -20.34
N GLN A 217 -1.65 -19.94 -21.35
CA GLN A 217 -3.10 -19.91 -21.55
C GLN A 217 -3.63 -21.32 -21.86
N GLY A 218 -2.92 -22.09 -22.69
CA GLY A 218 -3.27 -23.48 -22.97
C GLY A 218 -3.30 -24.33 -21.70
N GLN A 219 -2.32 -24.16 -20.80
CA GLN A 219 -2.27 -24.86 -19.50
C GLN A 219 -3.42 -24.45 -18.57
N LEU A 220 -3.77 -23.16 -18.50
CA LEU A 220 -4.89 -22.69 -17.69
C LEU A 220 -6.25 -23.18 -18.21
N GLN A 221 -6.41 -23.33 -19.54
CA GLN A 221 -7.62 -23.89 -20.13
C GLN A 221 -7.74 -25.40 -19.87
N THR A 222 -6.63 -26.15 -19.92
CA THR A 222 -6.63 -27.59 -19.60
C THR A 222 -6.90 -27.87 -18.12
N ASP A 223 -6.35 -27.05 -17.22
CA ASP A 223 -6.56 -27.20 -15.76
C ASP A 223 -8.02 -26.83 -15.35
N ALA A 224 -8.64 -25.88 -16.06
CA ALA A 224 -10.04 -25.52 -15.85
C ALA A 224 -11.02 -26.61 -16.32
N LEU A 225 -10.63 -27.45 -17.28
CA LEU A 225 -11.42 -28.57 -17.80
C LEU A 225 -11.27 -29.87 -16.99
N THR A 226 -10.28 -29.94 -16.09
CA THR A 226 -9.94 -31.15 -15.30
C THR A 226 -10.21 -31.01 -13.81
N SER A 227 -10.84 -29.91 -13.35
CA SER A 227 -11.30 -29.78 -11.97
C SER A 227 -12.60 -30.59 -11.76
N PRO A 228 -12.60 -31.65 -10.93
CA PRO A 228 -13.84 -32.36 -10.61
C PRO A 228 -14.75 -31.47 -9.76
N GLU A 229 -16.03 -31.45 -10.11
CA GLU A 229 -17.12 -30.86 -9.29
C GLU A 229 -17.22 -31.52 -7.91
#